data_AF-A0A2M7E3C7-F1
#
_entry.id   AF-A0A2M7E3C7-F1
#
_cell.length_a   1.000
_cell.length_b   1.000
_cell.length_c   1.000
_cell.angle_alpha   90.00
_cell.angle_beta   90.00
_cell.angle_gamma   90.00
#
_symmetry.space_group_name_H-M   'P 1'
#
loop_
_entity.id
_entity.type
_entity.pdbx_description
1 polymer ?
#
loop_
_entity_poly.entity_id
_entity_poly.type
_entity_poly.pdbx_seq_one_letter_code
_entity_poly.pdbx_strand_id
1 'polypeptide(L)' 'MKKSKFTYKEFEKLIKSAKYQFILKTEASVYFITIAGYESFNENGFVAHNESKGTIDIVSFSDILEVIIDSKKYFY' A
#
# COMPACT_ATOMS: atom_id res chain seq x y z
N MET A 1 -17.95 14.07 -2.14
CA MET A 1 -17.39 13.38 -3.32
C MET A 1 -17.10 11.94 -2.90
N LYS A 2 -17.60 10.92 -3.62
CA LYS A 2 -17.21 9.53 -3.37
C LYS A 2 -15.72 9.42 -3.70
N LYS A 3 -14.87 9.11 -2.72
CA LYS A 3 -13.49 8.75 -3.01
C LYS A 3 -13.50 7.41 -3.77
N SER A 4 -12.65 7.28 -4.77
CA SER A 4 -12.51 6.04 -5.54
C SER A 4 -11.79 5.00 -4.69
N LYS A 5 -12.18 3.72 -4.78
CA LYS A 5 -11.43 2.65 -4.11
C LYS A 5 -10.06 2.50 -4.73
N PHE A 6 -9.04 2.26 -3.91
CA PHE A 6 -7.70 1.93 -4.38
C PHE A 6 -7.69 0.55 -5.07
N THR A 7 -6.97 0.46 -6.18
CA THR A 7 -6.96 -0.73 -7.04
C THR A 7 -5.55 -1.24 -7.31
N TYR A 8 -5.46 -2.50 -7.76
CA TYR A 8 -4.21 -3.10 -8.24
C TYR A 8 -3.49 -2.24 -9.30
N LYS A 9 -4.23 -1.70 -10.27
CA LYS A 9 -3.66 -0.86 -11.34
C LYS A 9 -3.04 0.43 -10.79
N GLU A 10 -3.65 1.01 -9.76
CA GLU A 10 -3.11 2.20 -9.10
C GLU A 10 -1.89 1.86 -8.28
N PHE A 11 -1.93 0.75 -7.52
CA PHE A 11 -0.76 0.23 -6.81
C PHE A 11 0.42 0.03 -7.77
N GLU A 12 0.24 -0.72 -8.86
CA GLU A 12 1.28 -0.95 -9.86
C GLU A 12 1.87 0.33 -10.45
N LYS A 13 1.04 1.36 -10.65
CA LYS A 13 1.49 2.64 -11.17
C LYS A 13 2.29 3.42 -10.13
N LEU A 14 1.76 3.52 -8.93
CA LEU A 14 2.30 4.35 -7.86
C LEU A 14 3.59 3.75 -7.29
N ILE A 15 3.65 2.44 -7.14
CA ILE A 15 4.80 1.73 -6.59
C ILE A 15 6.06 1.90 -7.44
N LYS A 16 5.90 1.91 -8.78
CA LYS A 16 6.97 2.17 -9.75
C LYS A 16 7.45 3.63 -9.71
N SER A 17 6.68 4.53 -9.13
CA SER A 17 7.04 5.95 -8.99
C SER A 17 7.76 6.28 -7.69
N ALA A 18 7.74 5.37 -6.71
CA ALA A 18 8.35 5.56 -5.40
C ALA A 18 9.86 5.38 -5.48
N LYS A 19 10.62 6.32 -4.88
CA LYS A 19 12.09 6.25 -4.84
C LYS A 19 12.64 5.86 -3.48
N TYR A 20 11.97 6.26 -2.41
CA TYR A 20 12.46 6.09 -1.04
C TYR A 20 11.42 5.46 -0.12
N GLN A 21 10.15 5.84 -0.29
CA GLN A 21 9.07 5.44 0.61
C GLN A 21 7.83 5.03 -0.17
N PHE A 22 7.27 3.89 0.20
CA PHE A 22 5.93 3.47 -0.19
C PHE A 22 5.17 2.95 1.02
N ILE A 23 4.26 3.75 1.55
CA ILE A 23 3.47 3.42 2.73
C ILE A 23 1.99 3.36 2.37
N LEU A 24 1.31 2.35 2.91
CA LEU A 24 -0.11 2.12 2.71
C LEU A 24 -0.81 2.10 4.06
N LYS A 25 -1.98 2.72 4.14
CA LYS A 25 -2.79 2.70 5.36
C LYS A 25 -4.16 2.15 5.09
N THR A 26 -4.59 1.29 6.01
CA THR A 26 -5.99 0.88 6.18
C THR A 26 -6.55 1.58 7.41
N GLU A 27 -7.80 1.27 7.79
CA GLU A 27 -8.33 1.71 9.09
C GLU A 27 -7.56 1.13 10.27
N ALA A 28 -7.03 -0.09 10.13
CA ALA A 28 -6.46 -0.85 11.24
C ALA A 28 -4.95 -0.68 11.40
N SER A 29 -4.23 -0.43 10.30
CA SER A 29 -2.77 -0.58 10.27
C SER A 29 -2.10 0.34 9.25
N VAL A 30 -0.79 0.54 9.46
CA VAL A 30 0.13 1.18 8.51
C VAL A 30 1.14 0.13 8.07
N TYR A 31 1.34 0.04 6.76
CA TYR A 31 2.22 -0.93 6.13
C TYR A 31 3.33 -0.21 5.38
N PHE A 32 4.58 -0.60 5.63
CA PHE A 32 5.74 -0.13 4.88
C PHE A 32 6.11 -1.18 3.83
N ILE A 33 6.16 -0.78 2.56
CA ILE A 33 6.56 -1.68 1.47
C ILE A 33 7.98 -1.35 1.05
N THR A 34 8.87 -2.34 1.15
CA THR A 34 10.27 -2.21 0.74
C THR A 34 10.37 -2.14 -0.77
N ILE A 35 10.91 -1.04 -1.29
CA ILE A 35 10.99 -0.78 -2.74
C ILE A 35 11.90 -1.78 -3.47
N ALA A 36 12.88 -2.35 -2.76
CA ALA A 36 13.82 -3.31 -3.32
C ALA A 36 13.32 -4.77 -3.30
N GLY A 37 12.17 -5.08 -2.68
CA GLY A 37 11.75 -6.44 -2.33
C GLY A 37 10.34 -6.82 -2.79
N TYR A 38 9.83 -6.22 -3.86
CA TYR A 38 8.48 -6.42 -4.37
C TYR A 38 8.27 -7.81 -4.98
N GLU A 39 8.18 -8.86 -4.17
CA GLU A 39 8.08 -10.23 -4.69
C GLU A 39 6.75 -10.93 -4.38
N SER A 40 5.80 -10.31 -3.66
CA SER A 40 4.57 -11.02 -3.25
C SER A 40 3.32 -10.14 -3.25
N PHE A 41 2.80 -9.85 -4.45
CA PHE A 41 1.46 -9.29 -4.65
C PHE A 41 0.80 -9.88 -5.90
N ASN A 42 -0.53 -9.84 -5.95
CA ASN A 42 -1.33 -10.23 -7.11
C ASN A 42 -2.47 -9.21 -7.30
N GLU A 43 -3.45 -9.52 -8.14
CA GLU A 43 -4.57 -8.64 -8.44
C GLU A 43 -5.50 -8.33 -7.24
N ASN A 44 -5.48 -9.16 -6.20
CA ASN A 44 -6.36 -9.04 -5.04
C ASN A 44 -5.71 -8.29 -3.87
N GLY A 45 -4.38 -8.37 -3.75
CA GLY A 45 -3.68 -7.75 -2.64
C GLY A 45 -2.18 -8.00 -2.64
N PHE A 46 -1.55 -7.69 -1.52
CA PHE A 46 -0.11 -7.77 -1.33
C PHE A 46 0.24 -8.27 0.07
N VAL A 47 1.40 -8.90 0.19
CA VAL A 47 1.98 -9.27 1.47
C VAL A 47 2.72 -8.06 2.04
N ALA A 48 2.45 -7.70 3.29
CA ALA A 48 3.12 -6.58 3.95
C ALA A 48 3.43 -6.84 5.41
N HIS A 49 4.48 -6.17 5.88
CA HIS A 49 4.85 -6.15 7.28
C HIS A 49 4.00 -5.12 8.02
N ASN A 50 3.30 -5.60 9.05
CA ASN A 50 2.55 -4.77 9.97
C ASN A 50 3.48 -4.31 11.10
N GLU A 51 3.97 -3.07 11.00
CA GLU A 51 4.93 -2.52 11.96
C GLU A 51 4.37 -2.44 13.39
N SER A 52 3.05 -2.25 13.54
CA SER A 52 2.41 -2.16 14.85
C SER A 52 2.32 -3.51 15.56
N LYS A 53 2.18 -4.60 14.80
CA LYS A 53 1.97 -5.96 15.36
C LYS A 53 3.21 -6.85 15.24
N GLY A 54 4.19 -6.48 14.43
CA GLY A 54 5.32 -7.34 14.07
C GLY A 54 4.93 -8.58 13.27
N THR A 55 3.76 -8.57 12.62
CA THR A 55 3.24 -9.70 11.82
C THR A 55 3.36 -9.42 10.32
N ILE A 56 3.24 -10.48 9.53
CA ILE A 56 3.06 -10.38 8.08
C ILE A 56 1.58 -10.58 7.79
N ASP A 57 0.97 -9.60 7.11
CA ASP A 57 -0.45 -9.61 6.77
C ASP A 57 -0.61 -9.67 5.23
N ILE A 58 -1.69 -10.30 4.76
CA ILE A 58 -2.15 -10.17 3.36
C ILE A 58 -3.19 -9.05 3.33
N VAL A 59 -2.91 -8.00 2.58
CA VAL A 59 -3.70 -6.77 2.58
C VAL A 59 -4.41 -6.62 1.23
N SER A 60 -5.73 -6.48 1.26
CA SER A 60 -6.53 -6.19 0.07
C SER A 60 -6.36 -4.75 -0.37
N PHE A 61 -6.26 -4.50 -1.68
CA PHE A 61 -6.22 -3.12 -2.21
C PHE A 61 -7.49 -2.34 -1.87
N SER A 62 -8.64 -3.02 -1.77
CA SER A 62 -9.92 -2.38 -1.46
C SER A 62 -9.96 -1.71 -0.09
N ASP A 63 -9.05 -2.09 0.80
CA ASP A 63 -9.04 -1.66 2.19
C ASP A 63 -8.10 -0.47 2.41
N ILE A 64 -7.34 -0.10 1.38
CA ILE A 64 -6.40 1.02 1.42
C ILE A 64 -7.17 2.34 1.30
N LEU A 65 -6.92 3.21 2.28
CA LEU A 65 -7.53 4.54 2.40
C LEU A 65 -6.55 5.67 2.14
N GLU A 66 -5.26 5.44 2.39
CA GLU A 66 -4.20 6.42 2.19
C GLU A 66 -2.96 5.73 1.62
N VAL A 67 -2.38 6.34 0.60
CA VAL A 67 -1.07 5.97 0.04
C VAL A 67 -0.12 7.14 0.25
N ILE A 68 1.06 6.87 0.78
CA ILE A 68 2.11 7.87 0.97
C ILE A 68 3.34 7.45 0.16
N ILE A 69 3.75 8.31 -0.76
CA ILE A 69 4.86 8.09 -1.69
C ILE A 69 5.83 9.24 -1.57
N ASP A 70 7.05 8.98 -1.11
CA ASP A 70 8.09 10.00 -0.95
C ASP A 70 7.53 11.29 -0.29
N SER A 71 6.82 11.13 0.83
CA SER A 71 6.11 12.18 1.59
C SER A 71 4.86 12.80 0.95
N LYS A 72 4.42 12.38 -0.24
CA LYS A 72 3.17 12.83 -0.88
C LYS A 72 2.01 11.90 -0.54
N LYS A 73 0.86 12.48 -0.16
CA LYS A 73 -0.33 11.74 0.28
C LYS A 73 -1.39 11.68 -0.80
N TYR A 74 -1.97 10.50 -0.99
CA TYR A 74 -3.11 10.22 -1.87
C TYR A 74 -4.21 9.56 -1.05
N PHE A 75 -5.42 10.09 -1.11
CA PHE A 75 -6.56 9.62 -0.31
C PHE A 75 -7.58 8.91 -1.20
N TYR A 76 -7.97 7.72 -0.76
CA TYR A 76 -8.93 6.83 -1.40
C TYR A 76 -10.13 6.59 -0.45
#